data_AF-A0A949HCX8-F1
#
_entry.id   AF-A0A949HCX8-F1
#
_cell.length_a   1.000
_cell.length_b   1.000
_cell.length_c   1.000
_cell.angle_alpha   90.00
_cell.angle_beta   90.00
_cell.angle_gamma   90.00
#
_symmetry.space_group_name_H-M   'P 1'
#
loop_
_entity.id
_entity.type
_entity.pdbx_description
1 polymer ?
#
loop_
_entity_poly.entity_id
_entity_poly.type
_entity_poly.pdbx_seq_one_letter_code
_entity_poly.pdbx_strand_id
1 'polypeptide(L)'
;MEAGSQTGRLTTGVSRDDGVADEVAVEEPLEIRAGGQAVAVTMRTPGHDEELALGFLFGEGLITEARSAGPPADLAGNIVEVEGTLVREPPERRFYATSSCGVCGKGALEEVEVLAPPVAEGPVVDRDLLASLPDRLRESQPAFARTGGLHATGLFDAAGELIVAREDVGRHNAMDKVIGRCLADGALPLAGRILCVSGRLSFELVQKAAVAGCPILVGVGAPSSLAIELAGDRGMTLCGFARGGHLNVYAGAERVA
;
A
#
# COMPACT_ATOMS: atom_id res chain seq x y z
N MET A 1 -11.38 -24.76 -17.36
CA MET A 1 -11.43 -23.37 -17.85
C MET A 1 -10.61 -22.57 -16.86
N GLU A 2 -9.32 -22.41 -17.16
CA GLU A 2 -8.39 -21.66 -16.32
C GLU A 2 -8.67 -20.17 -16.50
N ALA A 3 -9.06 -19.49 -15.42
CA ALA A 3 -9.04 -18.04 -15.36
C ALA A 3 -7.55 -17.62 -15.40
N GLY A 4 -7.10 -17.17 -16.57
CA GLY A 4 -5.74 -16.68 -16.75
C GLY A 4 -5.52 -15.43 -15.91
N SER A 5 -4.65 -15.53 -14.91
CA SER A 5 -4.05 -14.40 -14.20
C SER A 5 -3.45 -13.43 -15.22
N GLN A 6 -4.07 -12.25 -15.39
CA GLN A 6 -3.48 -11.18 -16.20
C GLN A 6 -2.17 -10.74 -15.52
N THR A 7 -1.05 -11.29 -15.99
CA THR A 7 0.26 -10.89 -15.52
C THR A 7 0.61 -9.60 -16.25
N GLY A 8 0.30 -8.47 -15.60
CA GLY A 8 0.61 -7.14 -16.12
C GLY A 8 2.10 -6.97 -16.42
N ARG A 9 2.43 -6.21 -17.47
CA ARG A 9 3.81 -5.91 -17.86
C ARG A 9 4.41 -4.90 -16.85
N LEU A 10 5.22 -5.37 -15.91
CA LEU A 10 5.83 -4.53 -14.87
C LEU A 10 6.94 -3.59 -15.39
N THR A 11 7.57 -3.94 -16.50
CA THR A 11 8.73 -3.21 -17.06
C THR A 11 8.67 -3.14 -18.58
N THR A 12 9.38 -2.19 -19.17
CA THR A 12 9.52 -2.08 -20.61
C THR A 12 10.96 -1.74 -20.98
N GLY A 13 11.44 -2.33 -22.07
CA GLY A 13 12.74 -1.98 -22.65
C GLY A 13 12.67 -0.60 -23.31
N VAL A 14 13.73 0.17 -23.16
CA VAL A 14 13.94 1.47 -23.79
C VAL A 14 15.37 1.55 -24.35
N SER A 15 15.62 2.50 -25.26
CA SER A 15 16.96 2.84 -25.71
C SER A 15 17.37 4.17 -25.11
N ARG A 16 18.52 4.18 -24.44
CA ARG A 16 19.18 5.40 -23.97
C ARG A 16 19.69 6.23 -25.15
N ASP A 17 20.02 7.49 -24.89
CA ASP A 17 20.56 8.43 -25.88
C ASP A 17 21.90 7.98 -26.48
N ASP A 18 22.67 7.18 -25.75
CA ASP A 18 23.90 6.50 -26.22
C ASP A 18 23.64 5.19 -26.98
N GLY A 19 22.37 4.83 -27.24
CA GLY A 19 21.97 3.63 -27.96
C GLY A 19 22.03 2.34 -27.14
N VAL A 20 22.38 2.40 -25.85
CA VAL A 20 22.40 1.24 -24.95
C VAL A 20 20.98 0.88 -24.54
N ALA A 21 20.65 -0.41 -24.55
CA ALA A 21 19.38 -0.91 -24.07
C ALA A 21 19.29 -0.78 -22.55
N ASP A 22 18.13 -0.35 -22.07
CA ASP A 22 17.82 -0.20 -20.64
C ASP A 22 16.39 -0.69 -20.36
N GLU A 23 16.06 -0.86 -19.09
CA GLU A 23 14.76 -1.32 -18.65
C GLU A 23 14.17 -0.41 -17.58
N VAL A 24 12.95 0.07 -17.84
CA VAL A 24 12.26 1.00 -16.95
C VAL A 24 10.95 0.41 -16.44
N ALA A 25 10.49 0.89 -15.29
CA ALA A 25 9.19 0.56 -14.75
C ALA A 25 8.07 1.04 -15.71
N VAL A 26 7.02 0.23 -15.85
CA VAL A 26 5.80 0.68 -16.54
C VAL A 26 4.94 1.49 -15.56
N GLU A 27 4.47 2.64 -16.04
CA GLU A 27 3.52 3.51 -15.36
C GLU A 27 2.38 3.83 -16.35
N GLU A 28 1.15 3.49 -15.99
CA GLU A 28 -0.05 3.81 -16.79
C GLU A 28 -1.16 4.28 -15.84
N PRO A 29 -2.22 4.95 -16.32
CA PRO A 29 -3.34 5.31 -15.48
C PRO A 29 -4.25 4.10 -15.18
N LEU A 30 -4.83 4.06 -13.98
CA LEU A 30 -5.94 3.19 -13.60
C LEU A 30 -7.09 4.06 -13.10
N GLU A 31 -8.27 3.91 -13.69
CA GLU A 31 -9.51 4.45 -13.16
C GLU A 31 -10.17 3.42 -12.22
N ILE A 32 -10.42 3.81 -10.97
CA ILE A 32 -11.14 3.02 -9.99
C ILE A 32 -12.58 3.52 -9.94
N ARG A 33 -13.52 2.61 -10.14
CA ARG A 33 -14.96 2.85 -10.05
C ARG A 33 -15.58 2.05 -8.92
N ALA A 34 -16.62 2.62 -8.33
CA ALA A 34 -17.47 1.93 -7.37
C ALA A 34 -18.91 2.44 -7.53
N GLY A 35 -19.87 1.51 -7.49
CA GLY A 35 -21.28 1.88 -7.68
C GLY A 35 -21.59 2.47 -9.07
N GLY A 36 -20.80 2.14 -10.09
CA GLY A 36 -20.93 2.69 -11.44
C GLY A 36 -20.39 4.11 -11.61
N GLN A 37 -19.73 4.67 -10.59
CA GLN A 37 -19.16 6.02 -10.60
C GLN A 37 -17.64 5.98 -10.54
N ALA A 38 -16.98 6.87 -11.28
CA ALA A 38 -15.53 7.06 -11.18
C ALA A 38 -15.15 7.73 -9.86
N VAL A 39 -14.34 7.06 -9.06
CA VAL A 39 -13.90 7.50 -7.72
C VAL A 39 -12.52 8.16 -7.79
N ALA A 40 -11.57 7.50 -8.46
CA ALA A 40 -10.19 7.94 -8.49
C ALA A 40 -9.50 7.55 -9.80
N VAL A 41 -8.47 8.32 -10.15
CA VAL A 41 -7.48 7.93 -11.16
C VAL A 41 -6.10 7.98 -10.52
N THR A 42 -5.37 6.87 -10.56
CA THR A 42 -3.99 6.75 -10.05
C THR A 42 -3.05 6.30 -11.15
N MET A 43 -1.79 6.74 -11.07
CA MET A 43 -0.71 6.20 -11.91
C MET A 43 -0.13 4.98 -11.21
N ARG A 44 -0.14 3.83 -11.88
CA ARG A 44 0.23 2.52 -11.29
C ARG A 44 1.15 1.71 -12.19
N THR A 45 1.85 0.76 -11.61
CA THR A 45 2.48 -0.33 -12.36
C THR A 45 1.43 -1.44 -12.57
N PRO A 46 1.14 -1.85 -13.82
CA PRO A 46 0.02 -2.74 -14.10
C PRO A 46 0.18 -4.11 -13.44
N GLY A 47 -0.91 -4.63 -12.88
CA GLY A 47 -0.97 -5.94 -12.27
C GLY A 47 -1.38 -5.84 -10.81
N HIS A 48 -2.25 -6.77 -10.40
CA HIS A 48 -3.00 -6.73 -9.14
C HIS A 48 -3.88 -5.47 -9.03
N ASP A 49 -4.51 -5.06 -10.14
CA ASP A 49 -5.28 -3.82 -10.20
C ASP A 49 -6.58 -3.92 -9.40
N GLU A 50 -7.17 -5.12 -9.31
CA GLU A 50 -8.30 -5.41 -8.42
C GLU A 50 -7.90 -5.22 -6.95
N GLU A 51 -6.73 -5.72 -6.56
CA GLU A 51 -6.22 -5.56 -5.20
C GLU A 51 -5.92 -4.07 -4.92
N LEU A 52 -5.36 -3.33 -5.88
CA LEU A 52 -5.17 -1.88 -5.76
C LEU A 52 -6.50 -1.15 -5.53
N ALA A 53 -7.52 -1.44 -6.34
CA ALA A 53 -8.84 -0.81 -6.23
C ALA A 53 -9.50 -1.10 -4.87
N LEU A 54 -9.47 -2.36 -4.44
CA LEU A 54 -10.01 -2.78 -3.14
C LEU A 54 -9.30 -2.09 -1.98
N GLY A 55 -7.97 -2.08 -1.98
CA GLY A 55 -7.19 -1.45 -0.91
C GLY A 55 -7.37 0.07 -0.87
N PHE A 56 -7.42 0.73 -2.03
CA PHE A 56 -7.68 2.16 -2.12
C PHE A 56 -9.05 2.51 -1.50
N LEU A 57 -10.13 1.87 -1.95
CA LEU A 57 -11.49 2.17 -1.47
C LEU A 57 -11.65 1.85 0.02
N PHE A 58 -11.04 0.76 0.49
CA PHE A 58 -11.04 0.40 1.91
C PHE A 58 -10.26 1.41 2.76
N GLY A 59 -9.06 1.80 2.30
CA GLY A 59 -8.21 2.78 2.99
C GLY A 59 -8.84 4.18 3.08
N GLU A 60 -9.68 4.55 2.11
CA GLU A 60 -10.49 5.78 2.12
C GLU A 60 -11.79 5.66 2.93
N GLY A 61 -12.08 4.48 3.49
CA GLY A 61 -13.31 4.20 4.24
C GLY A 61 -14.57 4.25 3.39
N LEU A 62 -14.45 4.02 2.08
CA LEU A 62 -15.58 3.99 1.15
C LEU A 62 -16.27 2.63 1.14
N ILE A 63 -15.52 1.55 1.43
CA ILE A 63 -16.04 0.18 1.55
C ILE A 63 -15.50 -0.48 2.83
N THR A 64 -16.25 -1.46 3.33
CA THR A 64 -15.80 -2.39 4.38
C THR A 64 -15.64 -3.81 3.84
N GLU A 65 -16.36 -4.15 2.78
CA GLU A 65 -16.33 -5.40 2.04
C GLU A 65 -16.61 -5.11 0.57
N ALA A 66 -16.24 -6.05 -0.31
CA ALA A 66 -16.61 -6.01 -1.73
C ALA A 66 -17.12 -7.39 -2.16
N ARG A 67 -18.10 -7.40 -3.07
CA ARG A 67 -18.58 -8.63 -3.71
C ARG A 67 -17.66 -9.06 -4.83
N SER A 68 -17.18 -8.10 -5.63
CA SER A 68 -16.26 -8.35 -6.74
C SER A 68 -15.46 -7.09 -7.06
N ALA A 69 -14.31 -7.29 -7.69
CA ALA A 69 -13.54 -6.25 -8.33
C ALA A 69 -13.00 -6.84 -9.64
N GLY A 70 -13.06 -6.07 -10.72
CA GLY A 70 -12.58 -6.54 -12.02
C GLY A 70 -12.79 -5.51 -13.12
N PRO A 71 -12.36 -5.82 -14.35
CA PRO A 71 -12.61 -4.96 -15.48
C PRO A 71 -14.12 -4.83 -15.74
N PRO A 72 -14.58 -3.67 -16.25
CA PRO A 72 -15.95 -3.52 -16.71
C PRO A 72 -16.29 -4.51 -17.84
N ALA A 73 -17.58 -4.69 -18.13
CA ALA A 73 -18.07 -5.64 -19.13
C ALA A 73 -17.53 -5.38 -20.55
N ASP A 74 -17.11 -4.15 -20.85
CA ASP A 74 -16.47 -3.77 -22.12
C ASP A 74 -14.94 -4.02 -22.15
N LEU A 75 -14.39 -4.60 -21.07
CA LEU A 75 -12.98 -4.96 -20.92
C LEU A 75 -12.01 -3.78 -21.12
N ALA A 76 -12.42 -2.57 -20.73
CA ALA A 76 -11.53 -1.42 -20.72
C ALA A 76 -10.34 -1.68 -19.78
N GLY A 77 -9.15 -1.95 -20.34
CA GLY A 77 -7.99 -2.51 -19.63
C GLY A 77 -7.35 -1.62 -18.56
N ASN A 78 -7.80 -0.37 -18.40
CA ASN A 78 -7.32 0.58 -17.39
C ASN A 78 -8.45 1.03 -16.45
N ILE A 79 -9.48 0.20 -16.30
CA ILE A 79 -10.62 0.47 -15.43
C ILE A 79 -10.84 -0.76 -14.56
N VAL A 80 -10.98 -0.54 -13.26
CA VAL A 80 -11.50 -1.55 -12.33
C VAL A 80 -12.79 -1.04 -11.74
N GLU A 81 -13.86 -1.81 -11.92
CA GLU A 81 -15.14 -1.61 -11.26
C GLU A 81 -15.19 -2.49 -10.00
N VAL A 82 -15.48 -1.87 -8.86
CA VAL A 82 -15.67 -2.55 -7.59
C VAL A 82 -17.17 -2.59 -7.28
N GLU A 83 -17.71 -3.80 -7.20
CA GLU A 83 -19.08 -4.02 -6.75
C GLU A 83 -19.11 -4.20 -5.24
N GLY A 84 -19.63 -3.21 -4.53
CA GLY A 84 -19.77 -3.24 -3.08
C GLY A 84 -20.78 -2.22 -2.58
N THR A 85 -21.14 -2.32 -1.31
CA THR A 85 -21.97 -1.29 -0.65
C THR A 85 -21.05 -0.16 -0.23
N LEU A 86 -21.28 1.04 -0.79
CA LEU A 86 -20.58 2.24 -0.35
C LEU A 86 -21.08 2.65 1.03
N VAL A 87 -20.15 2.88 1.95
CA VAL A 87 -20.44 3.36 3.32
C VAL A 87 -20.81 4.85 3.30
N ARG A 88 -20.28 5.59 2.32
CA ARG A 88 -20.57 7.00 2.07
C ARG A 88 -20.38 7.30 0.59
N GLU A 89 -20.98 8.39 0.13
CA GLU A 89 -20.79 8.88 -1.24
C GLU A 89 -19.31 9.24 -1.49
N PRO A 90 -18.74 8.90 -2.66
CA PRO A 90 -17.45 9.40 -3.06
C PRO A 90 -17.49 10.93 -3.14
N PRO A 91 -16.40 11.63 -2.78
CA PRO A 91 -16.38 13.09 -2.90
C PRO A 91 -16.57 13.53 -4.36
N GLU A 92 -17.26 14.65 -4.56
CA GLU A 92 -17.55 15.20 -5.92
C GLU A 92 -16.27 15.50 -6.73
N ARG A 93 -15.15 15.73 -6.04
CA ARG A 93 -13.84 15.88 -6.67
C ARG A 93 -13.17 14.52 -6.82
N ARG A 94 -12.89 14.14 -8.06
CA ARG A 94 -12.06 12.97 -8.38
C ARG A 94 -10.73 13.07 -7.65
N PHE A 95 -10.33 12.00 -6.99
CA PHE A 95 -8.96 11.87 -6.49
C PHE A 95 -8.02 11.72 -7.68
N TYR A 96 -7.28 12.79 -7.97
CA TYR A 96 -6.07 12.72 -8.79
C TYR A 96 -4.91 12.42 -7.85
N ALA A 97 -4.81 11.16 -7.45
CA ALA A 97 -3.73 10.70 -6.61
C ALA A 97 -2.47 10.60 -7.47
N THR A 98 -1.59 11.61 -7.38
CA THR A 98 -0.22 11.44 -7.90
C THR A 98 0.51 10.50 -6.95
N SER A 99 1.18 9.48 -7.47
CA SER A 99 1.94 8.43 -6.76
C SER A 99 3.01 8.96 -5.77
N SER A 100 3.25 10.27 -5.76
CA SER A 100 4.33 10.96 -5.05
C SER A 100 3.87 11.81 -3.85
N CYS A 101 2.73 12.49 -3.94
CA CYS A 101 2.37 13.57 -3.02
C CYS A 101 1.34 13.14 -1.98
N GLY A 102 1.69 13.26 -0.71
CA GLY A 102 0.70 13.18 0.36
C GLY A 102 -0.29 14.34 0.32
N VAL A 103 -1.52 14.10 0.77
CA VAL A 103 -2.64 15.06 0.79
C VAL A 103 -3.09 15.51 -0.61
N CYS A 104 -2.90 14.69 -1.63
CA CYS A 104 -3.52 14.94 -2.95
C CYS A 104 -4.99 14.52 -2.93
N GLY A 105 -5.86 15.35 -2.35
CA GLY A 105 -7.32 15.19 -2.45
C GLY A 105 -8.12 15.60 -1.21
N LYS A 106 -7.49 15.72 -0.04
CA LYS A 106 -8.14 16.19 1.19
C LYS A 106 -8.09 17.72 1.26
N GLY A 107 -9.23 18.38 1.08
CA GLY A 107 -9.37 19.83 0.91
C GLY A 107 -9.48 20.64 2.20
N ALA A 108 -9.54 20.00 3.37
CA ALA A 108 -9.61 20.68 4.67
C ALA A 108 -8.88 19.90 5.77
N LEU A 109 -8.43 20.61 6.81
CA LEU A 109 -7.80 20.02 8.01
C LEU A 109 -8.71 18.98 8.71
N GLU A 110 -10.03 19.12 8.58
CA GLU A 110 -11.03 18.19 9.12
C GLU A 110 -11.07 16.84 8.36
N GLU A 111 -10.72 16.82 7.06
CA GLU A 111 -10.63 15.57 6.29
C GLU A 111 -9.34 14.78 6.59
N VAL A 112 -8.39 15.40 7.30
CA VAL A 112 -7.17 14.74 7.80
C VAL A 112 -7.49 13.87 9.01
N GLU A 113 -8.67 13.98 9.62
CA GLU A 113 -9.06 13.10 10.72
C GLU A 113 -9.15 11.65 10.24
N VAL A 114 -8.35 10.77 10.84
CA VAL A 114 -8.39 9.34 10.54
C VAL A 114 -9.60 8.75 11.26
N LEU A 115 -10.54 8.17 10.52
CA LEU A 115 -11.69 7.44 11.08
C LEU A 115 -11.33 5.97 11.28
N ALA A 116 -10.41 5.68 12.20
CA ALA A 116 -10.04 4.32 12.59
C ALA A 116 -9.89 4.22 14.12
N PRO A 117 -10.39 3.17 14.79
CA PRO A 117 -10.11 2.96 16.20
C PRO A 117 -8.60 2.74 16.44
N PRO A 118 -8.11 2.89 17.68
CA PRO A 118 -6.78 2.43 18.04
C PRO A 118 -6.56 0.97 17.64
N VAL A 119 -5.34 0.63 17.21
CA VAL A 119 -4.99 -0.73 16.81
C VAL A 119 -4.94 -1.66 18.02
N ALA A 120 -5.09 -2.97 17.79
CA ALA A 120 -4.91 -3.97 18.83
C ALA A 120 -3.45 -3.99 19.36
N GLU A 121 -3.24 -4.58 20.54
CA GLU A 121 -1.91 -4.69 21.16
C GLU A 121 -0.90 -5.43 20.28
N GLY A 122 -1.30 -6.34 19.41
CA GLY A 122 -0.39 -7.00 18.46
C GLY A 122 0.76 -7.80 19.09
N PRO A 123 1.73 -8.24 18.28
CA PRO A 123 2.86 -9.02 18.75
C PRO A 123 3.98 -8.13 19.31
N VAL A 124 4.75 -8.65 20.27
CA VAL A 124 6.08 -8.12 20.61
C VAL A 124 7.11 -8.82 19.72
N VAL A 125 7.94 -8.04 19.05
CA VAL A 125 8.86 -8.51 18.01
C VAL A 125 10.28 -8.05 18.34
N ASP A 126 11.24 -8.95 18.12
CA ASP A 126 12.66 -8.66 18.30
C ASP A 126 13.11 -7.50 17.38
N ARG A 127 13.89 -6.56 17.92
CA ARG A 127 14.42 -5.41 17.17
C ARG A 127 15.21 -5.82 15.93
N ASP A 128 16.05 -6.83 16.02
CA ASP A 128 16.90 -7.27 14.92
C ASP A 128 16.05 -7.92 13.83
N LEU A 129 14.99 -8.64 14.22
CA LEU A 129 14.01 -9.15 13.26
C LEU A 129 13.35 -8.01 12.49
N LEU A 130 12.84 -6.97 13.17
CA LEU A 130 12.24 -5.79 12.51
C LEU A 130 13.23 -5.09 11.57
N ALA A 131 14.50 -4.97 11.98
CA ALA A 131 15.55 -4.36 11.19
C ALA A 131 15.94 -5.17 9.94
N SER A 132 15.64 -6.48 9.93
CA SER A 132 15.90 -7.39 8.80
C SER A 132 14.81 -7.42 7.73
N LEU A 133 13.57 -7.02 8.08
CA LEU A 133 12.42 -7.13 7.17
C LEU A 133 12.61 -6.40 5.83
N PRO A 134 13.25 -5.22 5.75
CA PRO A 134 13.47 -4.56 4.47
C PRO A 134 14.36 -5.34 3.52
N ASP A 135 15.35 -6.08 4.04
CA ASP A 135 16.23 -6.92 3.24
C ASP A 135 15.45 -8.15 2.73
N ARG A 136 14.61 -8.76 3.57
CA ARG A 136 13.67 -9.82 3.15
C ARG A 136 12.67 -9.35 2.09
N LEU A 137 12.15 -8.12 2.24
CA LEU A 137 11.28 -7.50 1.23
C LEU A 137 12.04 -7.25 -0.08
N ARG A 138 13.35 -6.94 -0.02
CA ARG A 138 14.18 -6.73 -1.22
C ARG A 138 14.27 -7.98 -2.10
N GLU A 139 14.32 -9.16 -1.50
CA GLU A 139 14.35 -10.44 -2.21
C GLU A 139 13.08 -10.69 -3.03
N SER A 140 11.96 -10.03 -2.69
CA SER A 140 10.67 -10.14 -3.37
C SER A 140 10.37 -8.97 -4.31
N GLN A 141 11.39 -8.28 -4.82
CA GLN A 141 11.27 -7.12 -5.71
C GLN A 141 12.01 -7.29 -7.06
N PRO A 142 11.60 -8.25 -7.91
CA PRO A 142 12.26 -8.53 -9.19
C PRO A 142 12.16 -7.37 -10.19
N ALA A 143 11.09 -6.59 -10.18
CA ALA A 143 10.96 -5.46 -11.11
C ALA A 143 11.78 -4.25 -10.64
N PHE A 144 11.85 -3.98 -9.33
CA PHE A 144 12.82 -3.02 -8.79
C PHE A 144 14.26 -3.42 -9.09
N ALA A 145 14.63 -4.70 -8.95
CA ALA A 145 16.00 -5.16 -9.18
C ALA A 145 16.50 -4.85 -10.60
N ARG A 146 15.58 -4.75 -11.56
CA ARG A 146 15.88 -4.45 -12.97
C ARG A 146 15.78 -2.97 -13.33
N THR A 147 14.91 -2.23 -12.64
CA THR A 147 14.56 -0.85 -13.05
C THR A 147 14.97 0.23 -12.05
N GLY A 148 15.14 -0.13 -10.77
CA GLY A 148 15.26 0.81 -9.66
C GLY A 148 14.04 1.71 -9.44
N GLY A 149 12.97 1.55 -10.22
CA GLY A 149 11.89 2.53 -10.37
C GLY A 149 10.61 2.24 -9.60
N LEU A 150 10.60 1.19 -8.76
CA LEU A 150 9.40 0.75 -8.03
C LEU A 150 9.56 0.88 -6.52
N HIS A 151 8.43 1.06 -5.84
CA HIS A 151 8.27 0.83 -4.42
C HIS A 151 7.67 -0.54 -4.15
N ALA A 152 7.78 -1.01 -2.91
CA ALA A 152 7.17 -2.24 -2.46
C ALA A 152 6.60 -2.12 -1.05
N THR A 153 5.53 -2.87 -0.82
CA THR A 153 5.01 -3.15 0.51
C THR A 153 4.97 -4.67 0.70
N GLY A 154 5.42 -5.13 1.86
CA GLY A 154 5.31 -6.52 2.30
C GLY A 154 4.49 -6.63 3.56
N LEU A 155 3.67 -7.67 3.64
CA LEU A 155 3.01 -8.12 4.86
C LEU A 155 3.78 -9.32 5.39
N PHE A 156 4.13 -9.25 6.67
CA PHE A 156 4.86 -10.29 7.38
C PHE A 156 4.05 -10.78 8.57
N ASP A 157 4.26 -12.04 8.97
CA ASP A 157 3.82 -12.50 10.28
C ASP A 157 4.79 -12.08 11.40
N ALA A 158 4.47 -12.45 12.64
CA ALA A 158 5.29 -12.12 13.81
C ALA A 158 6.65 -12.85 13.85
N ALA A 159 6.83 -13.93 13.09
CA ALA A 159 8.12 -14.60 12.90
C ALA A 159 8.94 -13.95 11.76
N GLY A 160 8.36 -12.94 11.10
CA GLY A 160 8.94 -12.23 9.97
C GLY A 160 8.78 -12.98 8.66
N GLU A 161 8.01 -14.05 8.57
CA GLU A 161 7.76 -14.74 7.30
C GLU A 161 6.91 -13.88 6.38
N LEU A 162 7.31 -13.78 5.11
CA LEU A 162 6.62 -12.97 4.12
C LEU A 162 5.33 -13.68 3.69
N ILE A 163 4.20 -13.01 3.89
CA ILE A 163 2.87 -13.50 3.50
C ILE A 163 2.52 -13.02 2.09
N VAL A 164 2.71 -11.73 1.83
CA VAL A 164 2.44 -11.11 0.53
C VAL A 164 3.34 -9.91 0.31
N ALA A 165 3.85 -9.74 -0.91
CA ALA A 165 4.56 -8.54 -1.34
C ALA A 165 3.97 -8.01 -2.66
N ARG A 166 3.96 -6.68 -2.81
CA ARG A 166 3.50 -6.01 -4.02
C ARG A 166 4.43 -4.87 -4.39
N GLU A 167 4.74 -4.77 -5.68
CA GLU A 167 5.49 -3.67 -6.26
C GLU A 167 4.55 -2.69 -6.99
N ASP A 168 4.87 -1.40 -6.93
CA ASP A 168 4.23 -0.36 -7.71
C ASP A 168 5.11 0.89 -7.79
N VAL A 169 5.00 1.68 -8.87
CA VAL A 169 5.68 2.98 -8.99
C VAL A 169 5.30 3.93 -7.84
N GLY A 170 4.08 3.80 -7.30
CA GLY A 170 3.62 4.50 -6.10
C GLY A 170 3.72 3.67 -4.84
N ARG A 171 4.38 4.20 -3.79
CA ARG A 171 4.46 3.53 -2.47
C ARG A 171 3.09 3.29 -1.85
N HIS A 172 2.14 4.19 -2.06
CA HIS A 172 0.77 4.07 -1.57
C HIS A 172 0.02 2.98 -2.34
N ASN A 173 0.17 2.91 -3.66
CA ASN A 173 -0.43 1.86 -4.47
C ASN A 173 0.12 0.48 -4.08
N ALA A 174 1.43 0.36 -3.82
CA ALA A 174 2.02 -0.90 -3.36
C ALA A 174 1.39 -1.36 -2.03
N MET A 175 1.12 -0.42 -1.13
CA MET A 175 0.43 -0.68 0.13
C MET A 175 -1.04 -1.05 -0.07
N ASP A 176 -1.75 -0.30 -0.92
CA ASP A 176 -3.15 -0.58 -1.26
C ASP A 176 -3.30 -1.97 -1.89
N LYS A 177 -2.40 -2.40 -2.79
CA LYS A 177 -2.40 -3.77 -3.32
C LYS A 177 -2.28 -4.81 -2.21
N VAL A 178 -1.39 -4.62 -1.23
CA VAL A 178 -1.28 -5.53 -0.07
C VAL A 178 -2.56 -5.55 0.76
N ILE A 179 -3.11 -4.39 1.09
CA ILE A 179 -4.33 -4.28 1.90
C ILE A 179 -5.53 -4.88 1.16
N GLY A 180 -5.70 -4.57 -0.12
CA GLY A 180 -6.80 -5.08 -0.93
C GLY A 180 -6.71 -6.58 -1.14
N ARG A 181 -5.50 -7.15 -1.24
CA ARG A 181 -5.33 -8.60 -1.19
C ARG A 181 -5.84 -9.18 0.14
N CYS A 182 -5.48 -8.56 1.27
CA CYS A 182 -5.95 -9.00 2.58
C CYS A 182 -7.47 -8.86 2.73
N LEU A 183 -8.07 -7.81 2.15
CA LEU A 183 -9.52 -7.64 2.11
C LEU A 183 -10.19 -8.76 1.31
N ALA A 184 -9.68 -9.06 0.11
CA ALA A 184 -10.20 -10.12 -0.76
C ALA A 184 -10.11 -11.50 -0.09
N ASP A 185 -9.05 -11.74 0.68
CA ASP A 185 -8.82 -12.99 1.41
C ASP A 185 -9.59 -13.06 2.75
N GLY A 186 -10.33 -12.02 3.15
CA GLY A 186 -11.03 -11.96 4.44
C GLY A 186 -10.09 -11.94 5.65
N ALA A 187 -8.86 -11.43 5.48
CA ALA A 187 -7.78 -11.49 6.46
C ALA A 187 -7.64 -10.21 7.32
N LEU A 188 -8.53 -9.23 7.17
CA LEU A 188 -8.58 -8.02 8.00
C LEU A 188 -9.39 -8.25 9.29
N PRO A 189 -9.02 -7.62 10.43
CA PRO A 189 -7.91 -6.71 10.63
C PRO A 189 -6.54 -7.42 10.75
N LEU A 190 -5.46 -6.69 10.46
CA LEU A 190 -4.08 -7.18 10.46
C LEU A 190 -3.43 -7.24 11.86
N ALA A 191 -4.20 -7.54 12.89
CA ALA A 191 -3.83 -7.37 14.31
C ALA A 191 -2.57 -8.15 14.73
N GLY A 192 -2.23 -9.25 14.05
CA GLY A 192 -1.04 -10.08 14.35
C GLY A 192 0.09 -9.94 13.33
N ARG A 193 0.09 -8.88 12.50
CA ARG A 193 0.96 -8.76 11.33
C ARG A 193 1.85 -7.52 11.41
N ILE A 194 2.87 -7.52 10.57
CA ILE A 194 3.82 -6.42 10.40
C ILE A 194 3.75 -5.97 8.94
N LEU A 195 3.60 -4.67 8.70
CA LEU A 195 3.77 -4.08 7.38
C LEU A 195 5.19 -3.52 7.26
N CYS A 196 5.84 -3.80 6.14
CA CYS A 196 7.14 -3.21 5.79
C CYS A 196 7.04 -2.51 4.44
N VAL A 197 7.47 -1.25 4.36
CA VAL A 197 7.49 -0.47 3.12
C VAL A 197 8.91 -0.10 2.70
N SER A 198 9.20 -0.12 1.40
CA SER A 198 10.53 0.25 0.89
C SER A 198 10.78 1.77 0.81
N GLY A 199 9.75 2.58 1.08
CA GLY A 199 9.78 4.04 0.99
C GLY A 199 9.81 4.80 2.33
N ARG A 200 9.54 6.10 2.27
CA ARG A 200 9.33 6.97 3.43
C ARG A 200 7.97 6.69 4.07
N LEU A 201 7.85 6.95 5.38
CA LEU A 201 6.64 6.75 6.17
C LEU A 201 5.84 8.07 6.26
N SER A 202 5.00 8.33 5.27
CA SER A 202 4.09 9.48 5.28
C SER A 202 2.85 9.23 6.14
N PHE A 203 2.20 10.32 6.56
CA PHE A 203 0.92 10.28 7.27
C PHE A 203 -0.08 9.29 6.66
N GLU A 204 -0.30 9.34 5.34
CA GLU A 204 -1.26 8.46 4.66
C GLU A 204 -0.89 6.97 4.72
N LEU A 205 0.40 6.61 4.77
CA LEU A 205 0.79 5.20 4.94
C LEU A 205 0.50 4.72 6.36
N VAL A 206 0.74 5.58 7.37
CA VAL A 206 0.33 5.29 8.75
C VAL A 206 -1.19 5.19 8.86
N GLN A 207 -1.94 6.10 8.22
CA GLN A 207 -3.41 6.05 8.14
C GLN A 207 -3.88 4.72 7.55
N LYS A 208 -3.36 4.32 6.38
CA LYS A 208 -3.76 3.07 5.74
C LYS A 208 -3.42 1.85 6.60
N ALA A 209 -2.28 1.84 7.30
CA ALA A 209 -1.93 0.77 8.22
C ALA A 209 -2.87 0.72 9.43
N ALA A 210 -3.22 1.87 10.00
CA ALA A 210 -4.17 1.98 11.11
C ALA A 210 -5.57 1.50 10.70
N VAL A 211 -6.06 1.93 9.53
CA VAL A 211 -7.35 1.51 8.96
C VAL A 211 -7.38 0.00 8.70
N ALA A 212 -6.26 -0.58 8.23
CA ALA A 212 -6.12 -2.03 8.08
C ALA A 212 -5.94 -2.78 9.41
N GLY A 213 -5.84 -2.07 10.54
CA GLY A 213 -5.66 -2.65 11.88
C GLY A 213 -4.28 -3.27 12.10
N CYS A 214 -3.26 -2.84 11.36
CA CYS A 214 -1.90 -3.36 11.50
C CYS A 214 -1.14 -2.61 12.62
N PRO A 215 -0.64 -3.31 13.66
CA PRO A 215 -0.03 -2.64 14.80
C PRO A 215 1.40 -2.19 14.58
N ILE A 216 2.12 -2.74 13.60
CA ILE A 216 3.55 -2.46 13.38
C ILE A 216 3.79 -2.08 11.93
N LEU A 217 4.35 -0.89 11.71
CA LEU A 217 4.77 -0.39 10.41
C LEU A 217 6.27 -0.07 10.39
N VAL A 218 7.00 -0.79 9.55
CA VAL A 218 8.44 -0.64 9.33
C VAL A 218 8.69 0.01 7.97
N GLY A 219 9.64 0.94 7.89
CA GLY A 219 10.02 1.60 6.65
C GLY A 219 11.52 1.79 6.52
N VAL A 220 12.02 1.68 5.29
CA VAL A 220 13.42 2.00 4.96
C VAL A 220 13.70 3.49 5.14
N GLY A 221 12.72 4.34 4.80
CA GLY A 221 12.86 5.79 4.86
C GLY A 221 12.48 6.41 6.20
N ALA A 222 12.63 7.74 6.28
CA ALA A 222 12.22 8.53 7.43
C ALA A 222 10.69 8.64 7.55
N PRO A 223 10.14 8.76 8.76
CA PRO A 223 8.78 9.24 8.98
C PRO A 223 8.67 10.77 8.97
N SER A 224 7.48 11.29 8.64
CA SER A 224 7.15 12.71 8.87
C SER A 224 6.63 12.94 10.28
N SER A 225 6.66 14.17 10.80
CA SER A 225 6.12 14.51 12.14
C SER A 225 4.68 14.03 12.33
N LEU A 226 3.81 14.33 11.38
CA LEU A 226 2.39 13.93 11.43
C LEU A 226 2.21 12.40 11.38
N ALA A 227 3.15 11.67 10.78
CA ALA A 227 3.11 10.20 10.77
C ALA A 227 3.43 9.64 12.16
N ILE A 228 4.38 10.25 12.87
CA ILE A 228 4.74 9.89 14.25
C ILE A 228 3.57 10.20 15.19
N GLU A 229 2.99 11.39 15.07
CA GLU A 229 1.82 11.80 15.87
C GLU A 229 0.64 10.85 15.67
N LEU A 230 0.30 10.53 14.42
CA LEU A 230 -0.78 9.59 14.11
C LEU A 230 -0.47 8.18 14.65
N ALA A 231 0.76 7.70 14.51
CA ALA A 231 1.12 6.39 15.04
C ALA A 231 0.95 6.33 16.56
N GLY A 232 1.36 7.38 17.28
CA GLY A 232 1.13 7.50 18.72
C GLY A 232 -0.35 7.52 19.08
N ASP A 233 -1.15 8.35 18.40
CA ASP A 233 -2.60 8.47 18.61
C ASP A 233 -3.33 7.14 18.38
N ARG A 234 -2.91 6.37 17.37
CA ARG A 234 -3.52 5.07 17.05
C ARG A 234 -2.93 3.90 17.84
N GLY A 235 -1.91 4.11 18.67
CA GLY A 235 -1.26 3.06 19.44
C GLY A 235 -0.43 2.10 18.58
N MET A 236 0.10 2.57 17.45
CA MET A 236 0.94 1.80 16.53
C MET A 236 2.43 1.90 16.87
N THR A 237 3.17 0.85 16.51
CA THR A 237 4.63 0.88 16.46
C THR A 237 5.10 1.38 15.09
N LEU A 238 5.84 2.49 15.08
CA LEU A 238 6.37 3.10 13.87
C LEU A 238 7.89 3.06 13.87
N CYS A 239 8.43 2.41 12.85
CA CYS A 239 9.82 2.02 12.76
C CYS A 239 10.43 2.54 11.45
N GLY A 240 11.34 3.50 11.52
CA GLY A 240 11.96 4.11 10.34
C GLY A 240 13.46 3.86 10.25
N PHE A 241 14.05 4.19 9.11
CA PHE A 241 15.48 3.92 8.83
C PHE A 241 15.87 2.46 9.03
N ALA A 242 14.94 1.54 8.76
CA ALA A 242 15.18 0.11 8.83
C ALA A 242 16.08 -0.31 7.66
N ARG A 243 17.36 -0.60 7.92
CA ARG A 243 18.32 -1.06 6.89
C ARG A 243 19.58 -1.62 7.55
N GLY A 244 20.10 -2.73 7.03
CA GLY A 244 21.40 -3.26 7.42
C GLY A 244 21.50 -3.57 8.92
N GLY A 245 20.44 -4.12 9.51
CA GLY A 245 20.37 -4.45 10.93
C GLY A 245 20.15 -3.25 11.87
N HIS A 246 19.95 -2.05 11.34
CA HIS A 246 19.62 -0.87 12.15
C HIS A 246 18.15 -0.47 12.00
N LEU A 247 17.61 0.14 13.05
CA LEU A 247 16.21 0.58 13.15
C LEU A 247 16.04 1.71 14.17
N ASN A 248 15.26 2.72 13.83
CA ASN A 248 14.78 3.74 14.77
C ASN A 248 13.30 3.52 15.09
N VAL A 249 12.95 3.50 16.38
CA VAL A 249 11.57 3.41 16.85
C VAL A 249 11.08 4.81 17.19
N TYR A 250 9.97 5.24 16.58
CA TYR A 250 9.40 6.58 16.73
C TYR A 250 8.11 6.60 17.54
N ALA A 251 7.39 5.48 17.59
CA ALA A 251 6.19 5.27 18.39
C ALA A 251 6.07 3.77 18.75
N GLY A 252 5.32 3.45 19.81
CA GLY A 252 4.96 2.09 20.19
C GLY A 252 6.15 1.18 20.55
N ALA A 253 7.10 1.69 21.34
CA ALA A 253 8.33 0.96 21.69
C ALA A 253 8.08 -0.30 22.54
N GLU A 254 6.92 -0.40 23.19
CA GLU A 254 6.50 -1.55 23.98
C GLU A 254 6.36 -2.86 23.17
N ARG A 255 6.25 -2.78 21.84
CA ARG A 255 6.24 -3.97 20.94
C ARG A 255 7.61 -4.35 20.41
N VAL A 256 8.68 -3.67 20.81
CA VAL A 256 10.04 -3.93 20.33
C VAL A 256 10.88 -4.47 21.49
N ALA A 257 11.26 -5.75 21.41
CA ALA A 257 12.11 -6.42 22.39
C ALA A 257 13.61 -6.18 22.12
#